data_AF-A0A2R7Z3P2-F1
#
_entry.id   AF-A0A2R7Z3P2-F1
#
_cell.length_a   1.000
_cell.length_b   1.000
_cell.length_c   1.000
_cell.angle_alpha   90.00
_cell.angle_beta   90.00
_cell.angle_gamma   90.00
#
_symmetry.space_group_name_H-M   'P 1'
#
loop_
_entity.id
_entity.type
_entity.pdbx_description
1 polymer ?
#
loop_
_entity_poly.entity_id
_entity_poly.type
_entity_poly.pdbx_seq_one_letter_code
_entity_poly.pdbx_strand_id
1 'polypeptide(L)'
;MGDYGTFTVQSNKLREAADIWSDCAADTWRVYTDIHPAEGQGSKFGVLAGSSGVSDSFDTWIAAMCLATHTASKNFYYLKVALESTANGYDGADDTAATSAETLDRMIDNG
;
A
#
# COMPACT_ATOMS: atom_id res chain seq x y z
N MET A 1 23.60 30.64 8.58
CA MET A 1 23.05 29.59 9.47
C MET A 1 21.62 29.37 9.03
N GLY A 2 21.39 28.30 8.26
CA GLY A 2 20.04 27.90 7.86
C GLY A 2 19.25 27.43 9.07
N ASP A 3 17.93 27.61 9.03
CA ASP A 3 16.99 27.39 10.11
C ASP A 3 16.83 25.89 10.46
N TYR A 4 17.79 25.37 11.22
CA TYR A 4 17.79 23.97 11.71
C TYR A 4 16.48 23.60 12.43
N GLY A 5 15.87 24.55 13.14
CA GLY A 5 14.58 24.33 13.81
C GLY A 5 13.46 24.05 12.82
N THR A 6 13.39 24.80 11.72
CA THR A 6 12.39 24.59 10.68
C THR A 6 12.58 23.26 9.94
N PHE A 7 13.82 22.82 9.68
CA PHE A 7 14.06 21.53 9.02
C PHE A 7 13.65 20.33 9.89
N THR A 8 13.97 20.34 11.19
CA THR A 8 13.53 19.30 12.12
C THR A 8 11.99 19.23 12.22
N VAL A 9 11.31 20.38 12.22
CA VAL A 9 9.84 20.42 12.24
C VAL A 9 9.23 19.83 10.96
N GLN A 10 9.79 20.14 9.78
CA GLN A 10 9.30 19.57 8.52
C GLN A 10 9.54 18.07 8.44
N SER A 11 10.73 17.62 8.87
CA SER A 11 11.10 16.21 8.93
C SER A 11 10.14 15.40 9.81
N ASN A 12 9.83 15.89 11.01
CA ASN A 12 8.88 15.22 11.91
C ASN A 12 7.46 15.16 11.33
N LYS A 13 6.97 16.25 10.70
CA LYS A 13 5.65 16.26 10.06
C LYS A 13 5.54 15.25 8.91
N LEU A 14 6.62 15.09 8.13
CA LEU A 14 6.66 14.09 7.06
C LEU A 14 6.60 12.67 7.62
N ARG A 15 7.24 12.40 8.76
CA ARG A 15 7.16 11.10 9.44
C ARG A 15 5.79 10.82 10.02
N GLU A 16 5.18 11.81 10.67
CA GLU A 16 3.78 11.68 11.14
C GLU A 16 2.82 11.38 9.97
N ALA A 17 3.02 12.03 8.81
CA ALA A 17 2.26 11.71 7.62
C ALA A 17 2.56 10.31 7.08
N ALA A 18 3.83 9.87 7.12
CA ALA A 18 4.23 8.53 6.69
C ALA A 18 3.56 7.44 7.54
N ASP A 19 3.45 7.64 8.86
CA ASP A 19 2.78 6.72 9.77
C ASP A 19 1.30 6.53 9.40
N ILE A 20 0.58 7.62 9.06
CA ILE A 20 -0.81 7.54 8.60
C ILE A 20 -0.94 6.65 7.36
N TRP A 21 -0.02 6.79 6.40
CA TRP A 21 -0.05 5.97 5.17
C TRP A 21 0.40 4.54 5.42
N SER A 22 1.29 4.30 6.38
CA SER A 22 1.65 2.97 6.84
C SER A 22 0.44 2.24 7.43
N ASP A 23 -0.34 2.91 8.27
CA ASP A 23 -1.57 2.37 8.84
C ASP A 23 -2.60 2.06 7.75
N CYS A 24 -2.78 2.98 6.79
CA CYS A 24 -3.67 2.75 5.64
C CYS A 24 -3.21 1.55 4.77
N ALA A 25 -1.90 1.38 4.57
CA ALA A 25 -1.35 0.24 3.84
C ALA A 25 -1.63 -1.08 4.56
N ALA A 26 -1.47 -1.10 5.89
CA ALA A 26 -1.72 -2.26 6.74
C ALA A 26 -3.21 -2.62 6.80
N ASP A 27 -4.10 -1.64 6.97
CA ASP A 27 -5.55 -1.87 6.96
C ASP A 27 -6.03 -2.41 5.62
N THR A 28 -5.54 -1.84 4.51
CA THR A 28 -5.90 -2.32 3.17
C THR A 28 -5.36 -3.73 2.91
N TRP A 29 -4.14 -4.02 3.39
CA TRP A 29 -3.58 -5.37 3.32
C TRP A 29 -4.41 -6.37 4.12
N ARG A 30 -4.88 -6.00 5.31
CA ARG A 30 -5.80 -6.84 6.11
C ARG A 30 -7.06 -7.18 5.33
N VAL A 31 -7.68 -6.18 4.70
CA VAL A 31 -8.86 -6.41 3.85
C VAL A 31 -8.54 -7.37 2.71
N TYR A 32 -7.42 -7.18 2.00
CA TYR A 32 -6.98 -8.11 0.96
C TYR A 32 -6.85 -9.55 1.51
N THR A 33 -6.18 -9.73 2.64
CA THR A 33 -6.00 -11.06 3.24
C THR A 33 -7.30 -11.72 3.68
N ASP A 34 -8.31 -10.92 4.07
CA ASP A 34 -9.62 -11.43 4.47
C ASP A 34 -10.45 -11.88 3.26
N ILE A 35 -10.35 -11.17 2.12
CA ILE A 35 -11.18 -11.44 0.93
C ILE A 35 -10.53 -12.38 -0.09
N HIS A 36 -9.20 -12.38 -0.21
CA HIS A 36 -8.46 -13.19 -1.19
C HIS A 36 -8.76 -14.69 -1.14
N PRO A 37 -8.99 -15.34 0.03
CA PRO A 37 -9.38 -16.74 0.08
C PRO A 37 -10.70 -17.07 -0.61
N ALA A 38 -11.54 -16.07 -0.88
CA ALA A 38 -12.80 -16.23 -1.61
C ALA A 38 -12.63 -16.21 -3.13
N GLU A 39 -11.44 -15.92 -3.65
CA GLU A 39 -11.17 -15.93 -5.09
C GLU A 39 -11.33 -17.35 -5.67
N GLY A 40 -12.06 -17.45 -6.78
CA GLY A 40 -12.40 -18.72 -7.44
C GLY A 40 -13.38 -19.59 -6.66
N GLN A 41 -14.01 -19.05 -5.61
CA GLN A 41 -14.97 -19.78 -4.78
C GLN A 41 -16.43 -19.59 -5.21
N GLY A 42 -16.69 -18.96 -6.37
CA GLY A 42 -18.04 -18.78 -6.92
C GLY A 42 -18.82 -20.10 -7.06
N SER A 43 -18.12 -21.20 -7.34
CA SER A 43 -18.73 -22.54 -7.43
C SER A 43 -19.42 -22.98 -6.11
N LYS A 44 -19.03 -22.42 -4.96
CA LYS A 44 -19.65 -22.71 -3.66
C LYS A 44 -21.10 -22.22 -3.53
N PHE A 45 -21.56 -21.32 -4.40
CA PHE A 45 -22.98 -20.93 -4.46
C PHE A 45 -23.89 -22.04 -5.02
N GLY A 46 -23.32 -23.14 -5.51
CA GLY A 46 -24.04 -24.32 -5.98
C GLY A 46 -24.43 -24.27 -7.45
N VAL A 47 -24.94 -25.39 -7.95
CA VAL A 47 -25.18 -25.62 -9.40
C VAL A 47 -26.14 -24.60 -10.01
N LEU A 48 -27.18 -24.19 -9.25
CA LEU A 48 -28.16 -23.21 -9.73
C LEU A 48 -27.54 -21.81 -9.91
N ALA A 49 -26.59 -21.43 -9.06
CA ALA A 49 -25.88 -20.16 -9.17
C ALA A 49 -24.88 -20.14 -10.35
N GLY A 50 -24.33 -21.31 -10.72
CA GLY A 50 -23.55 -21.46 -11.95
C GLY A 50 -24.41 -21.21 -13.20
N SER A 51 -25.63 -21.79 -13.24
CA SER A 51 -26.54 -21.62 -14.39
C SER A 51 -27.07 -20.19 -14.58
N SER A 52 -27.09 -19.39 -13.51
CA SER A 52 -27.50 -17.98 -13.54
C SER A 52 -26.35 -16.99 -13.70
N GLY A 53 -25.11 -17.45 -13.90
CA GLY A 53 -23.91 -16.60 -14.02
C GLY A 53 -23.49 -15.91 -12.72
N VAL A 54 -24.07 -16.29 -11.58
CA VAL A 54 -23.76 -15.70 -10.27
C VAL A 54 -22.37 -16.12 -9.80
N SER A 55 -21.98 -17.37 -10.05
CA SER A 55 -20.61 -17.86 -9.78
C SER A 55 -19.57 -16.98 -10.47
N ASP A 56 -19.70 -16.81 -11.79
CA ASP A 56 -18.74 -16.06 -12.60
C ASP A 56 -18.73 -14.56 -12.24
N SER A 57 -19.91 -13.99 -11.94
CA SER A 57 -20.03 -12.60 -11.49
C SER A 57 -19.34 -12.39 -10.15
N PHE A 58 -19.49 -13.34 -9.21
CA PHE A 58 -18.81 -13.30 -7.93
C PHE A 58 -17.30 -13.40 -8.09
N ASP A 59 -16.81 -14.38 -8.87
CA ASP A 59 -15.38 -14.58 -9.10
C ASP A 59 -14.74 -13.36 -9.81
N THR A 60 -15.45 -12.75 -10.75
CA THR A 60 -15.01 -11.52 -11.41
C THR A 60 -14.93 -10.35 -10.41
N TRP A 61 -15.97 -10.18 -9.59
CA TRP A 61 -16.02 -9.10 -8.61
C TRP A 61 -14.95 -9.26 -7.53
N ILE A 62 -14.77 -10.46 -6.98
CA ILE A 62 -13.78 -10.71 -5.92
C ILE A 62 -12.36 -10.53 -6.44
N ALA A 63 -12.05 -10.98 -7.66
CA ALA A 63 -10.74 -10.76 -8.28
C ALA A 63 -10.45 -9.25 -8.47
N ALA A 64 -11.45 -8.48 -8.92
CA ALA A 64 -11.33 -7.03 -9.05
C ALA A 64 -11.09 -6.35 -7.69
N MET A 65 -11.77 -6.78 -6.62
CA MET A 65 -11.55 -6.28 -5.25
C MET A 65 -10.16 -6.66 -4.72
N CYS A 66 -9.69 -7.88 -4.96
CA CYS A 66 -8.36 -8.33 -4.58
C CYS A 66 -7.28 -7.49 -5.27
N LEU A 67 -7.41 -7.27 -6.58
CA LEU A 67 -6.49 -6.41 -7.33
C LEU A 67 -6.49 -4.97 -6.81
N ALA A 68 -7.67 -4.40 -6.58
CA ALA A 68 -7.81 -3.03 -6.10
C ALA A 68 -7.19 -2.83 -4.71
N THR A 69 -7.47 -3.73 -3.76
CA THR A 69 -6.94 -3.66 -2.40
C THR A 69 -5.43 -3.91 -2.36
N HIS A 70 -4.94 -4.89 -3.12
CA HIS A 70 -3.50 -5.14 -3.26
C HIS A 70 -2.77 -3.91 -3.83
N THR A 71 -3.32 -3.29 -4.87
CA THR A 71 -2.73 -2.10 -5.50
C THR A 71 -2.78 -0.89 -4.55
N ALA A 72 -3.89 -0.67 -3.86
CA ALA A 72 -4.03 0.41 -2.91
C ALA A 72 -3.03 0.28 -1.74
N SER A 73 -2.85 -0.93 -1.19
CA SER A 73 -1.85 -1.20 -0.16
C SER A 73 -0.43 -0.86 -0.63
N LYS A 74 -0.04 -1.30 -1.84
CA LYS A 74 1.24 -0.94 -2.47
C LYS A 74 1.41 0.59 -2.61
N ASN A 75 0.38 1.29 -3.08
CA ASN A 75 0.43 2.74 -3.27
C ASN A 75 0.58 3.51 -1.95
N PHE A 76 -0.13 3.08 -0.89
CA PHE A 76 0.02 3.67 0.43
C PHE A 76 1.41 3.41 1.01
N TYR A 77 1.94 2.19 0.83
CA TYR A 77 3.30 1.88 1.25
C TYR A 77 4.35 2.69 0.49
N TYR A 78 4.15 2.91 -0.81
CA TYR A 78 5.02 3.78 -1.61
C TYR A 78 5.04 5.20 -1.06
N LEU A 79 3.86 5.75 -0.75
CA LEU A 79 3.73 7.10 -0.21
C LEU A 79 4.42 7.25 1.15
N LYS A 80 4.31 6.25 2.04
CA LYS A 80 5.08 6.17 3.29
C LYS A 80 6.59 6.29 3.02
N VAL A 81 7.14 5.43 2.16
CA VAL A 81 8.58 5.40 1.90
C VAL A 81 9.05 6.71 1.25
N ALA A 82 8.25 7.32 0.38
CA ALA A 82 8.57 8.60 -0.26
C ALA A 82 8.64 9.74 0.78
N LEU A 83 7.72 9.77 1.73
CA LEU A 83 7.71 10.74 2.81
C LEU A 83 8.89 10.54 3.78
N GLU A 84 9.21 9.30 4.15
CA GLU A 84 10.39 8.98 4.95
C GLU A 84 11.70 9.37 4.26
N SER A 85 11.82 9.08 2.96
CA SER A 85 12.96 9.49 2.14
C SER A 85 13.14 11.01 2.14
N THR A 86 12.04 11.74 1.96
CA THR A 86 12.04 13.20 2.00
C THR A 86 12.42 13.73 3.39
N ALA A 87 11.93 13.11 4.47
CA ALA A 87 12.29 13.46 5.85
C ALA A 87 13.79 13.24 6.11
N ASN A 88 14.34 12.13 5.63
CA ASN A 88 15.78 11.84 5.76
C ASN A 88 16.65 12.87 5.02
N GLY A 89 16.17 13.37 3.88
CA GLY A 89 16.80 14.48 3.15
C GLY A 89 16.86 15.78 3.97
N TYR A 90 15.84 16.06 4.79
CA TYR A 90 15.86 17.21 5.72
C TYR A 90 16.80 17.02 6.91
N ASP A 91 17.00 15.78 7.36
CA ASP A 91 17.87 15.47 8.50
C ASP A 91 19.36 15.37 8.13
N GLY A 92 19.67 15.35 6.83
CA GLY A 92 21.05 15.15 6.36
C GLY A 92 21.59 13.74 6.65
N ALA A 93 20.70 12.74 6.78
CA ALA A 93 21.07 11.36 7.08
C ALA A 93 21.31 10.57 5.77
N ASP A 94 22.57 10.41 5.37
CA ASP A 94 22.95 9.73 4.11
C ASP A 94 22.47 8.27 4.03
N ASP A 95 22.72 7.45 5.06
CA ASP A 95 22.45 6.00 5.00
C ASP A 95 20.94 5.65 5.01
N THR A 96 20.15 6.41 5.78
CA THR A 96 18.70 6.20 5.87
C THR A 96 17.99 6.70 4.61
N ALA A 97 18.46 7.81 4.02
CA ALA A 97 17.95 8.31 2.74
C ALA A 97 18.23 7.31 1.60
N ALA A 98 19.44 6.73 1.55
CA ALA A 98 19.80 5.71 0.58
C ALA A 98 18.89 4.48 0.66
N THR A 99 18.64 3.97 1.87
CA THR A 99 17.76 2.80 2.09
C THR A 99 16.32 3.04 1.62
N SER A 100 15.77 4.22 1.91
CA SER A 100 14.42 4.58 1.46
C SER A 100 14.35 4.74 -0.06
N ALA A 101 15.36 5.34 -0.69
CA ALA A 101 15.45 5.47 -2.15
C ALA A 101 15.52 4.11 -2.85
N GLU A 102 16.40 3.20 -2.40
CA GLU A 102 16.49 1.83 -2.94
C GLU A 102 15.18 1.05 -2.78
N THR A 103 14.40 1.36 -1.75
CA THR A 103 13.08 0.76 -1.56
C THR A 103 12.08 1.30 -2.59
N LEU A 104 12.10 2.61 -2.87
CA LEU A 104 11.25 3.22 -3.91
C LEU A 104 11.58 2.67 -5.30
N ASP A 105 12.87 2.58 -5.64
CA ASP A 105 13.32 2.06 -6.94
C ASP A 105 12.84 0.63 -7.15
N ARG A 106 13.01 -0.24 -6.14
CA ARG A 106 12.49 -1.61 -6.19
C ARG A 106 10.96 -1.67 -6.32
N MET A 107 10.23 -0.69 -5.78
CA MET A 107 8.77 -0.65 -5.92
C MET A 107 8.34 -0.21 -7.33
N ILE A 108 9.10 0.66 -7.99
CA ILE A 108 8.88 1.07 -9.37
C ILE A 108 9.19 -0.10 -10.33
N ASP A 109 10.32 -0.78 -10.12
CA ASP A 109 10.75 -1.89 -10.97
C ASP A 109 9.86 -3.14 -10.86
N ASN A 110 9.20 -3.33 -9.70
CA ASN A 110 8.30 -4.45 -9.41
C ASN A 110 6.81 -4.05 -9.40
N GLY A 111 6.48 -2.84 -9.87
CA GLY A 111 5.12 -2.33 -10.03
C GLY A 111 4.49 -2.81 -11.33
#